data_AF-A0A7D7ZK60-F1
#
_entry.id   AF-A0A7D7ZK60-F1
#
_cell.length_a   1.000
_cell.length_b   1.000
_cell.length_c   1.000
_cell.angle_alpha   90.00
_cell.angle_beta   90.00
_cell.angle_gamma   90.00
#
_symmetry.space_group_name_H-M   'P 1'
#
loop_
_entity.id
_entity.type
_entity.pdbx_description
1 polymer ?
#
loop_
_entity_poly.entity_id
_entity_poly.type
_entity_poly.pdbx_seq_one_letter_code
_entity_poly.pdbx_strand_id
1 'polypeptide(L)'
;MDNQYSTPKSNLTNKTKKSTSGKWISVFAVILAGLYFVWWAYQSNQWNYAIYSIPYLFAGIALIMNKSWSQYIFYIIAIFHIGWWLYKLLSVEEWNYVGLLDLFISLVPGLLFMIVNIGLVVLIYKHFRNT
;
A
#
# COMPACT_ATOMS: atom_id res chain seq x y z
N MET A 1 -23.63 46.21 40.02
CA MET A 1 -22.21 45.91 39.78
C MET A 1 -22.19 44.59 39.04
N ASP A 2 -22.27 44.68 37.72
CA ASP A 2 -22.50 43.54 36.83
C ASP A 2 -21.15 42.94 36.42
N ASN A 3 -20.76 41.84 37.07
CA ASN A 3 -19.59 41.07 36.66
C ASN A 3 -19.95 40.25 35.41
N GLN A 4 -19.77 40.85 34.25
CA GLN A 4 -19.79 40.15 32.97
C GLN A 4 -18.55 39.24 32.86
N TYR A 5 -18.73 37.96 33.17
CA TYR A 5 -17.78 36.93 32.79
C TYR A 5 -17.83 36.74 31.26
N SER A 6 -16.97 37.45 30.55
CA SER A 6 -16.71 37.21 29.13
C SER A 6 -16.04 35.85 28.98
N THR A 7 -16.75 34.91 28.34
CA THR A 7 -16.19 33.61 27.93
C THR A 7 -15.12 33.81 26.85
N PRO A 8 -13.97 33.10 26.90
CA PRO A 8 -13.01 33.16 25.81
C PRO A 8 -13.55 32.39 24.59
N LYS A 9 -14.14 33.11 23.63
CA LYS A 9 -14.38 32.64 22.26
C LYS A 9 -13.09 32.74 21.44
N SER A 10 -12.16 31.82 21.63
CA SER A 10 -11.05 31.68 20.68
C SER A 10 -10.46 30.27 20.78
N ASN A 11 -10.85 29.40 19.84
CA ASN A 11 -10.02 28.30 19.27
C ASN A 11 -10.87 27.28 18.49
N LEU A 12 -11.87 27.72 17.72
CA LEU A 12 -12.67 26.83 16.86
C LEU A 12 -12.27 26.84 15.38
N THR A 13 -11.25 27.61 14.99
CA THR A 13 -10.86 27.80 13.58
C THR A 13 -9.64 27.01 13.14
N ASN A 14 -9.18 26.04 13.94
CA ASN A 14 -8.20 25.04 13.49
C ASN A 14 -8.83 23.64 13.44
N LYS A 15 -10.05 23.53 12.89
CA LYS A 15 -10.50 22.26 12.28
C LYS A 15 -9.72 22.04 11.00
N THR A 16 -8.48 21.61 11.19
CA THR A 16 -7.71 20.69 10.34
C THR A 16 -8.48 20.24 9.09
N LYS A 17 -8.28 20.98 8.00
CA LYS A 17 -8.54 20.56 6.62
C LYS A 17 -7.56 19.44 6.24
N LYS A 18 -7.49 18.36 7.05
CA LYS A 18 -6.40 17.37 7.04
C LYS A 18 -6.84 15.93 6.71
N SER A 19 -8.13 15.66 6.44
CA SER A 19 -8.62 14.27 6.32
C SER A 19 -9.24 13.88 4.96
N THR A 20 -9.04 14.64 3.89
CA THR A 20 -9.49 14.23 2.54
C THR A 20 -8.35 13.90 1.59
N SER A 21 -7.24 14.65 1.63
CA SER A 21 -6.11 14.41 0.72
C SER A 21 -5.46 13.04 0.94
N GLY A 22 -5.27 12.61 2.20
CA GLY A 22 -4.68 11.29 2.51
C GLY A 22 -5.51 10.10 2.00
N LYS A 23 -6.83 10.25 1.91
CA LYS A 23 -7.74 9.21 1.42
C LYS A 23 -7.52 8.96 -0.07
N TRP A 24 -7.53 10.03 -0.84
CA TRP A 24 -7.29 9.97 -2.29
C TRP A 24 -5.87 9.51 -2.63
N ILE A 25 -4.87 9.88 -1.83
CA ILE A 25 -3.49 9.38 -2.00
C ILE A 25 -3.44 7.85 -1.82
N SER A 26 -4.14 7.32 -0.82
CA SER A 26 -4.20 5.87 -0.55
C SER A 26 -4.87 5.13 -1.72
N VAL A 27 -6.04 5.61 -2.13
CA VAL A 27 -6.78 5.05 -3.28
C VAL A 27 -5.92 5.09 -4.55
N PHE A 28 -5.31 6.24 -4.82
CA PHE A 28 -4.50 6.43 -6.03
C PHE A 28 -3.28 5.52 -6.03
N ALA A 29 -2.56 5.39 -4.92
CA ALA A 29 -1.42 4.49 -4.79
C ALA A 29 -1.80 3.02 -5.03
N VAL A 30 -2.94 2.58 -4.50
CA VAL A 30 -3.45 1.21 -4.68
C VAL A 30 -3.82 0.92 -6.15
N ILE A 31 -4.53 1.85 -6.79
CA ILE A 31 -4.91 1.71 -8.20
C ILE A 31 -3.67 1.74 -9.10
N LEU A 32 -2.71 2.63 -8.82
CA LEU A 32 -1.45 2.71 -9.56
C LEU A 32 -0.67 1.39 -9.46
N ALA A 33 -0.64 0.76 -8.29
CA ALA A 33 0.00 -0.54 -8.10
C ALA A 33 -0.69 -1.62 -8.95
N GLY A 34 -2.02 -1.67 -8.97
CA GLY A 34 -2.76 -2.59 -9.85
C GLY A 34 -2.48 -2.37 -11.34
N LEU A 35 -2.49 -1.11 -11.79
CA LEU A 35 -2.17 -0.76 -13.18
C LEU A 35 -0.73 -1.10 -13.56
N TYR A 36 0.22 -0.93 -12.64
CA TYR A 36 1.61 -1.34 -12.84
C TYR A 36 1.73 -2.83 -13.13
N PHE A 37 0.99 -3.69 -12.41
CA PHE A 37 0.97 -5.13 -12.69
C PHE A 37 0.37 -5.47 -14.05
N VAL A 38 -0.66 -4.75 -14.49
CA VAL A 38 -1.22 -4.92 -15.85
C VAL A 38 -0.21 -4.52 -16.92
N TRP A 39 0.44 -3.37 -16.75
CA TRP A 39 1.51 -2.91 -17.65
C TRP A 39 2.67 -3.90 -17.70
N TRP A 40 3.10 -4.41 -16.55
CA TRP A 40 4.18 -5.39 -16.46
C TRP A 40 3.79 -6.70 -17.13
N ALA A 41 2.57 -7.21 -16.92
CA ALA A 41 2.07 -8.41 -17.59
C ALA A 41 2.02 -8.24 -19.12
N TYR A 42 1.66 -7.05 -19.59
CA TYR A 42 1.68 -6.71 -21.02
C TYR A 42 3.11 -6.71 -21.58
N GLN A 43 4.06 -6.04 -20.91
CA GLN A 43 5.46 -5.97 -21.35
C GLN A 43 6.18 -7.33 -21.32
N SER A 44 5.87 -8.16 -20.32
CA SER A 44 6.47 -9.49 -20.18
C SER A 44 5.75 -10.56 -21.00
N ASN A 45 4.68 -10.19 -21.73
CA ASN A 45 3.83 -11.09 -22.52
C ASN A 45 3.27 -12.29 -21.74
N GLN A 46 3.22 -12.16 -20.41
CA GLN A 46 2.79 -13.19 -19.47
C GLN A 46 1.49 -12.74 -18.80
N TRP A 47 0.39 -12.93 -19.52
CA TRP A 47 -0.97 -12.55 -19.08
C TRP A 47 -1.42 -13.25 -17.80
N ASN A 48 -0.80 -14.37 -17.44
CA ASN A 48 -1.02 -15.04 -16.14
C ASN A 48 -0.75 -14.09 -14.97
N TYR A 49 0.19 -13.15 -15.12
CA TYR A 49 0.48 -12.16 -14.08
C TYR A 49 -0.57 -11.05 -13.96
N ALA A 50 -1.45 -10.89 -14.96
CA ALA A 50 -2.55 -9.94 -14.86
C ALA A 50 -3.55 -10.34 -13.76
N ILE A 51 -3.62 -11.63 -13.38
CA ILE A 51 -4.45 -12.08 -12.25
C ILE A 51 -4.05 -11.38 -10.95
N TYR A 52 -2.78 -11.04 -10.78
CA TYR A 52 -2.31 -10.33 -9.58
C TYR A 52 -2.82 -8.89 -9.49
N SER A 53 -3.23 -8.26 -10.60
CA SER A 53 -3.76 -6.89 -10.58
C SER A 53 -5.21 -6.82 -10.07
N ILE A 54 -5.99 -7.88 -10.25
CA ILE A 54 -7.40 -8.00 -9.85
C ILE A 54 -7.61 -7.62 -8.37
N PRO A 55 -6.89 -8.21 -7.40
CA PRO A 55 -7.09 -7.91 -5.99
C PRO A 55 -6.66 -6.48 -5.62
N TYR A 56 -5.67 -5.87 -6.30
CA TYR A 56 -5.31 -4.47 -6.10
C TYR A 56 -6.40 -3.51 -6.62
N LEU A 57 -6.94 -3.77 -7.81
CA LEU A 57 -8.02 -2.96 -8.38
C LEU A 57 -9.31 -3.10 -7.54
N PHE A 58 -9.64 -4.31 -7.13
CA PHE A 58 -10.79 -4.58 -6.27
C PHE A 58 -10.63 -3.91 -4.89
N ALA A 59 -9.43 -3.96 -4.31
CA ALA A 59 -9.14 -3.27 -3.06
C ALA A 59 -9.19 -1.74 -3.21
N GLY A 60 -8.73 -1.18 -4.33
CA GLY A 60 -8.85 0.25 -4.64
C GLY A 60 -10.30 0.73 -4.71
N ILE A 61 -11.16 -0.04 -5.39
CA ILE A 61 -12.61 0.23 -5.46
C ILE A 61 -13.24 0.10 -4.07
N ALA A 62 -12.90 -0.95 -3.31
CA ALA A 62 -13.39 -1.15 -1.96
C ALA A 62 -12.93 -0.06 -0.97
N LEU A 63 -11.75 0.54 -1.21
CA LEU A 63 -11.25 1.70 -0.48
C LEU A 63 -12.07 2.97 -0.79
N ILE A 64 -12.49 3.16 -2.05
CA ILE A 64 -13.42 4.24 -2.44
C ILE A 64 -14.76 4.09 -1.73
N MET A 65 -15.27 2.86 -1.61
CA MET A 65 -16.49 2.54 -0.87
C MET A 65 -16.31 2.59 0.66
N ASN A 66 -15.10 2.91 1.14
CA ASN A 66 -14.74 3.03 2.55
C ASN A 66 -15.10 1.79 3.39
N LYS A 67 -15.04 0.61 2.78
CA LYS A 67 -15.36 -0.67 3.43
C LYS A 67 -14.12 -1.19 4.17
N SER A 68 -14.27 -1.45 5.46
CA SER A 68 -13.22 -2.02 6.31
C SER A 68 -12.69 -3.36 5.81
N TRP A 69 -13.47 -4.10 5.01
CA TRP A 69 -13.04 -5.36 4.41
C TRP A 69 -11.87 -5.23 3.43
N SER A 70 -11.65 -4.04 2.85
CA SER A 70 -10.51 -3.79 1.95
C SER A 70 -9.15 -3.91 2.63
N GLN A 71 -9.07 -3.66 3.94
CA GLN A 71 -7.83 -3.81 4.71
C GLN A 71 -7.37 -5.27 4.79
N TYR A 72 -8.31 -6.19 5.02
CA TYR A 72 -7.99 -7.62 5.11
C TYR A 72 -7.50 -8.17 3.78
N ILE A 73 -8.11 -7.72 2.67
CA ILE A 73 -7.64 -8.08 1.31
C ILE A 73 -6.20 -7.63 1.13
N PHE A 74 -5.85 -6.41 1.55
CA PHE A 74 -4.47 -5.92 1.46
C PHE A 74 -3.49 -6.70 2.33
N TYR A 75 -3.88 -7.08 3.55
CA TYR A 75 -3.02 -7.91 4.40
C TYR A 75 -2.76 -9.28 3.78
N ILE A 76 -3.78 -9.89 3.19
CA ILE A 76 -3.63 -11.18 2.49
C ILE A 76 -2.70 -11.02 1.29
N ILE A 77 -2.86 -9.97 0.48
CA ILE A 77 -1.97 -9.68 -0.66
C ILE A 77 -0.52 -9.48 -0.20
N ALA A 78 -0.31 -8.71 0.87
CA ALA A 78 1.01 -8.43 1.41
C ALA A 78 1.69 -9.70 1.92
N ILE A 79 0.97 -10.52 2.69
CA ILE A 79 1.47 -11.82 3.17
C ILE A 79 1.79 -12.73 1.98
N PHE A 80 0.92 -12.79 0.98
CA PHE A 80 1.15 -13.60 -0.22
C PHE A 80 2.39 -13.14 -1.00
N HIS A 81 2.61 -11.82 -1.15
CA HIS A 81 3.80 -11.29 -1.83
C HIS A 81 5.08 -11.55 -1.05
N ILE A 82 5.05 -11.35 0.27
CA ILE A 82 6.20 -11.65 1.14
C ILE A 82 6.50 -13.15 1.09
N GLY A 83 5.48 -14.00 1.17
CA GLY A 83 5.61 -15.45 1.08
C GLY A 83 6.13 -15.90 -0.28
N TRP A 84 5.61 -15.34 -1.38
CA TRP A 84 6.09 -15.62 -2.74
C TRP A 84 7.54 -15.20 -2.93
N TRP A 85 7.92 -14.03 -2.43
CA TRP A 85 9.30 -13.54 -2.50
C TRP A 85 10.26 -14.42 -1.68
N LEU A 86 9.87 -14.79 -0.46
CA LEU A 86 10.63 -15.73 0.36
C LEU A 86 10.73 -17.11 -0.30
N TYR A 87 9.65 -17.61 -0.88
CA TYR A 87 9.67 -18.85 -1.65
C TYR A 87 10.64 -18.77 -2.82
N LYS A 88 10.58 -17.70 -3.63
CA LYS A 88 11.54 -17.43 -4.71
C LYS A 88 12.98 -17.39 -4.20
N LEU A 89 13.23 -16.80 -3.03
CA LEU A 89 14.56 -16.72 -2.44
C LEU A 89 15.08 -18.09 -1.99
N LEU A 90 14.18 -18.94 -1.44
CA LEU A 90 14.50 -20.28 -0.92
C LEU A 90 14.49 -21.38 -1.99
N SER A 91 13.71 -21.24 -3.06
CA SER A 91 13.56 -22.22 -4.15
C SER A 91 14.58 -22.07 -5.27
N VAL A 92 15.49 -21.10 -5.17
CA VAL A 92 16.65 -21.04 -6.06
C VAL A 92 17.61 -22.12 -5.55
N GLU A 93 17.41 -23.37 -5.99
CA GLU A 93 18.29 -24.52 -5.71
C GLU A 93 19.73 -24.29 -6.21
N GLU A 94 19.93 -23.29 -7.08
CA GLU A 94 21.21 -22.82 -7.54
C GLU A 94 21.46 -21.39 -7.05
N TRP A 95 21.80 -21.22 -5.77
CA TRP A 95 22.49 -20.00 -5.30
C TRP A 95 23.93 -19.98 -5.86
N ASN A 96 24.08 -20.11 -7.18
CA ASN A 96 25.32 -19.92 -7.93
C ASN A 96 25.59 -18.42 -8.17
N TYR A 97 25.23 -17.57 -7.22
CA TYR A 97 25.65 -16.17 -7.25
C TYR A 97 27.15 -16.14 -6.92
N VAL A 98 27.96 -15.93 -7.95
CA VAL A 98 29.43 -16.02 -7.89
C VAL A 98 30.02 -14.89 -7.01
N GLY A 99 29.22 -13.91 -6.58
CA GLY A 99 29.64 -12.85 -5.67
C GLY A 99 28.52 -12.24 -4.82
N LEU A 100 28.92 -11.69 -3.65
CA LEU A 100 28.04 -10.94 -2.73
C LEU A 100 27.28 -9.79 -3.43
N LEU A 101 27.88 -9.18 -4.46
CA LEU A 101 27.31 -8.05 -5.18
C LEU A 101 26.07 -8.45 -5.99
N ASP A 102 26.09 -9.62 -6.65
CA ASP A 102 24.93 -10.12 -7.41
C ASP A 102 23.77 -10.52 -6.50
N LEU A 103 24.10 -11.01 -5.29
CA LEU A 103 23.15 -11.31 -4.23
C LEU A 103 22.48 -10.03 -3.72
N PHE A 104 23.24 -8.95 -3.48
CA PHE A 104 22.67 -7.66 -3.13
C PHE A 104 21.79 -7.10 -4.26
N ILE A 105 22.21 -7.20 -5.51
CA ILE A 105 21.45 -6.73 -6.67
C ILE A 105 20.13 -7.50 -6.81
N SER A 106 20.09 -8.81 -6.52
CA SER A 106 18.86 -9.59 -6.59
C SER A 106 17.91 -9.33 -5.41
N LEU A 107 18.45 -8.97 -4.24
CA LEU A 107 17.66 -8.60 -3.07
C LEU A 107 17.01 -7.23 -3.18
N VAL A 108 17.68 -6.24 -3.81
CA VAL A 108 17.20 -4.85 -3.88
C VAL A 108 15.78 -4.72 -4.45
N PRO A 109 15.41 -5.36 -5.59
CA PRO A 109 14.06 -5.32 -6.11
C PRO A 109 13.03 -5.88 -5.12
N GLY A 110 13.37 -6.97 -4.44
CA GLY A 110 12.53 -7.59 -3.42
C GLY A 110 12.29 -6.71 -2.20
N LEU A 111 13.37 -6.10 -1.70
CA LEU A 111 13.34 -5.23 -0.53
C LEU A 111 12.58 -3.93 -0.82
N LEU A 112 12.74 -3.36 -2.01
CA LEU A 112 11.93 -2.25 -2.49
C LEU A 112 10.45 -2.63 -2.55
N PHE A 113 10.13 -3.81 -3.09
CA PHE A 113 8.75 -4.31 -3.13
C PHE A 113 8.15 -4.44 -1.73
N MET A 114 8.95 -4.91 -0.76
CA MET A 114 8.56 -5.07 0.62
C MET A 114 8.30 -3.71 1.29
N ILE A 115 9.19 -2.74 1.09
CA ILE A 115 9.03 -1.36 1.60
C ILE A 115 7.76 -0.72 1.03
N VAL A 116 7.50 -0.89 -0.28
CA VAL A 116 6.28 -0.36 -0.92
C VAL A 116 5.03 -0.99 -0.33
N ASN A 117 5.02 -2.31 -0.11
CA ASN A 117 3.89 -3.01 0.51
C ASN A 117 3.66 -2.58 1.96
N ILE A 118 4.72 -2.44 2.76
CA ILE A 118 4.64 -1.92 4.14
C ILE A 118 4.11 -0.49 4.13
N GLY A 119 4.62 0.35 3.22
CA GLY A 119 4.16 1.72 3.02
C GLY A 119 2.67 1.79 2.70
N LEU A 120 2.19 0.95 1.78
CA LEU A 120 0.77 0.81 1.43
C LEU A 120 -0.07 0.36 2.63
N VAL A 121 0.37 -0.65 3.37
CA VAL A 121 -0.29 -1.13 4.60
C VAL A 121 -0.42 -0.01 5.62
N VAL A 122 0.65 0.74 5.88
CA VAL A 122 0.63 1.87 6.81
C VAL A 122 -0.30 2.99 6.30
N LEU A 123 -0.29 3.28 5.00
CA LEU A 123 -1.19 4.25 4.37
C LEU A 123 -2.66 3.87 4.56
N ILE A 124 -3.00 2.61 4.29
CA ILE A 124 -4.35 2.07 4.43
C ILE A 124 -4.77 2.04 5.90
N TYR A 125 -3.89 1.60 6.80
CA TYR A 125 -4.16 1.65 8.24
C TYR A 125 -4.46 3.07 8.71
N LYS A 126 -3.66 4.04 8.26
CA LYS A 126 -3.87 5.47 8.55
C LYS A 126 -5.15 6.02 7.92
N HIS A 127 -5.53 5.56 6.73
CA HIS A 127 -6.80 5.91 6.07
C HIS A 127 -7.99 5.56 6.96
N PHE A 128 -8.04 4.34 7.48
CA PHE A 128 -9.16 3.90 8.33
C PHE A 128 -9.10 4.45 9.76
N ARG A 129 -7.92 4.72 10.32
CA ARG A 129 -7.80 5.34 11.65
C ARG A 129 -8.25 6.81 11.67
N ASN A 130 -8.11 7.52 10.55
CA ASN A 130 -8.45 8.94 10.43
C ASN A 130 -9.83 9.20 9.81
N THR A 131 -10.58 8.14 9.48
CA THR A 131 -11.94 8.21 8.94
C THR A 131 -12.94 7.93 10.03
#